data_AF-A0A6P8Z5P2-F1
#
_entry.id   AF-A0A6P8Z5P2-F1
#
_cell.length_a   1.000
_cell.length_b   1.000
_cell.length_c   1.000
_cell.angle_alpha   90.00
_cell.angle_beta   90.00
_cell.angle_gamma   90.00
#
_symmetry.space_group_name_H-M   'P 1'
#
loop_
_entity.id
_entity.type
_entity.pdbx_description
1 polymer ?
#
loop_
_entity_poly.entity_id
_entity_poly.type
_entity_poly.pdbx_seq_one_letter_code
_entity_poly.pdbx_strand_id
1 'polypeptide(L)'
;MMINGSNKKIVSNSLKSAKIFFPAYCKEVCLFGYCFGNYFVNSQPLSNLPTAIEALFSSKAVPVKLTGSSGSTFNGPFTHSHGKMIAAGAKILKPGGAEPDAFEVSISQALMELEMNSDLKAQLRELHITKAKEIELNGKKSIIIYVPIPQLKLFQKIQTRLVRELEKKFSGKHVVFVGERKILPKPTRKTRTQNKQKRPRSRTLTAVYDSILEDLVFPAEIVGKRIRVKLDGSQLIKVHLDKNQQTNIEHKVDTFASVYKKLTGREVSFEFPEPYL
;
A
#
# COMPACT_ATOMS: atom_id res chain seq x y z
N MET A 1 -80.67 7.75 -7.75
CA MET A 1 -79.80 7.84 -8.94
C MET A 1 -78.66 6.84 -8.78
N MET A 2 -78.79 5.66 -9.43
CA MET A 2 -77.99 5.25 -10.60
C MET A 2 -76.49 5.09 -10.27
N ILE A 3 -76.05 3.92 -9.78
CA ILE A 3 -75.53 2.71 -10.48
C ILE A 3 -74.21 2.94 -11.24
N ASN A 4 -73.14 2.20 -10.85
CA ASN A 4 -72.20 1.42 -11.68
C ASN A 4 -70.88 1.18 -10.89
N GLY A 5 -70.31 -0.02 -10.73
CA GLY A 5 -70.68 -1.33 -11.26
C GLY A 5 -69.72 -2.44 -10.79
N SER A 6 -70.26 -3.67 -10.85
CA SER A 6 -69.59 -4.90 -11.34
C SER A 6 -68.54 -5.57 -10.43
N ASN A 7 -68.96 -6.49 -9.55
CA ASN A 7 -69.11 -7.95 -9.75
C ASN A 7 -67.77 -8.73 -9.87
N LYS A 8 -67.37 -9.48 -8.84
CA LYS A 8 -67.78 -10.87 -8.49
C LYS A 8 -67.33 -11.91 -9.53
N LYS A 9 -66.51 -12.86 -9.07
CA LYS A 9 -66.76 -14.33 -9.01
C LYS A 9 -65.59 -15.22 -9.48
N ILE A 10 -65.30 -16.18 -8.59
CA ILE A 10 -65.24 -17.63 -8.81
C ILE A 10 -63.88 -18.29 -9.12
N VAL A 11 -63.61 -19.21 -8.19
CA VAL A 11 -62.72 -20.37 -8.15
C VAL A 11 -63.00 -21.34 -9.30
N SER A 12 -61.96 -21.89 -9.92
CA SER A 12 -62.03 -23.23 -10.51
C SER A 12 -60.70 -23.99 -10.40
N ASN A 13 -60.85 -25.22 -9.91
CA ASN A 13 -59.86 -26.28 -9.77
C ASN A 13 -59.48 -26.93 -11.13
N SER A 14 -58.38 -27.70 -11.12
CA SER A 14 -58.12 -28.96 -11.89
C SER A 14 -56.70 -28.93 -12.51
N LEU A 15 -55.67 -29.56 -11.92
CA LEU A 15 -55.30 -30.99 -11.87
C LEU A 15 -54.20 -31.38 -12.88
N LYS A 16 -53.25 -32.20 -12.40
CA LYS A 16 -52.33 -33.14 -13.11
C LYS A 16 -51.14 -32.51 -13.84
N SER A 17 -49.88 -32.97 -13.77
CA SER A 17 -49.12 -34.13 -13.26
C SER A 17 -47.62 -33.68 -13.28
N ALA A 18 -46.60 -34.25 -12.64
CA ALA A 18 -46.25 -35.64 -12.41
C ALA A 18 -45.20 -35.78 -11.29
N LYS A 19 -45.22 -36.97 -10.67
CA LYS A 19 -44.29 -37.53 -9.68
C LYS A 19 -42.91 -37.82 -10.31
N ILE A 20 -41.86 -37.91 -9.48
CA ILE A 20 -40.89 -39.03 -9.32
C ILE A 20 -39.89 -38.57 -8.22
N PHE A 21 -40.04 -39.03 -6.98
CA PHE A 21 -39.47 -40.23 -6.33
C PHE A 21 -38.04 -40.04 -5.78
N PHE A 22 -37.93 -40.14 -4.45
CA PHE A 22 -36.77 -40.38 -3.57
C PHE A 22 -35.94 -41.64 -4.03
N PRO A 23 -34.74 -41.99 -3.50
CA PRO A 23 -34.41 -41.94 -2.07
C PRO A 23 -32.93 -41.77 -1.63
N ALA A 24 -32.82 -41.67 -0.29
CA ALA A 24 -31.65 -41.90 0.53
C ALA A 24 -31.22 -43.39 0.61
N TYR A 25 -30.13 -43.65 1.35
CA TYR A 25 -29.39 -44.90 1.63
C TYR A 25 -28.21 -45.17 0.67
N CYS A 26 -26.99 -45.55 1.09
CA CYS A 26 -26.62 -46.42 2.20
C CYS A 26 -25.26 -46.05 2.84
N LYS A 27 -25.13 -46.36 4.13
CA LYS A 27 -23.87 -46.54 4.88
C LYS A 27 -23.27 -47.93 4.60
N GLU A 28 -21.99 -48.09 4.95
CA GLU A 28 -21.32 -49.33 5.43
C GLU A 28 -21.06 -50.44 4.38
N VAL A 29 -19.97 -51.22 4.30
CA VAL A 29 -18.69 -51.44 5.02
C VAL A 29 -17.72 -52.14 4.02
N CYS A 30 -16.43 -52.15 4.34
CA CYS A 30 -15.49 -53.29 4.25
C CYS A 30 -14.28 -53.24 3.28
N LEU A 31 -13.11 -53.17 3.95
CA LEU A 31 -11.89 -53.97 3.80
C LEU A 31 -11.04 -53.88 2.51
N PHE A 32 -9.81 -53.37 2.69
CA PHE A 32 -8.52 -54.12 2.66
C PHE A 32 -7.41 -53.07 2.92
N GLY A 33 -6.67 -53.09 4.05
CA GLY A 33 -5.45 -53.89 4.28
C GLY A 33 -4.32 -53.42 3.34
N TYR A 34 -3.20 -52.81 3.77
CA TYR A 34 -2.25 -53.22 4.80
C TYR A 34 -1.30 -52.08 5.22
N CYS A 35 -0.94 -52.06 6.51
CA CYS A 35 0.27 -51.45 7.07
C CYS A 35 1.48 -52.39 6.89
N PHE A 36 2.69 -51.82 6.89
CA PHE A 36 4.01 -52.30 7.40
C PHE A 36 5.08 -51.52 6.59
N GLY A 37 6.17 -50.98 7.12
CA GLY A 37 6.86 -51.07 8.40
C GLY A 37 8.28 -50.52 8.18
N ASN A 38 8.87 -49.98 9.25
CA ASN A 38 10.21 -49.38 9.38
C ASN A 38 11.38 -50.15 8.73
N TYR A 39 12.41 -49.43 8.23
CA TYR A 39 13.88 -49.68 8.32
C TYR A 39 14.57 -48.38 7.83
N PHE A 40 15.23 -47.54 8.64
CA PHE A 40 16.59 -47.62 9.22
C PHE A 40 17.74 -47.93 8.23
N VAL A 41 18.91 -47.32 8.52
CA VAL A 41 20.26 -47.43 7.92
C VAL A 41 20.59 -46.35 6.87
N ASN A 42 21.28 -45.25 7.21
CA ASN A 42 22.73 -45.01 7.44
C ASN A 42 23.59 -44.81 6.18
N SER A 43 24.53 -43.86 6.30
CA SER A 43 25.83 -43.69 5.57
C SER A 43 25.80 -43.38 4.08
N GLN A 44 26.68 -42.60 3.46
CA GLN A 44 27.72 -41.60 3.77
C GLN A 44 28.12 -40.99 2.38
N PRO A 45 28.76 -39.81 2.32
CA PRO A 45 29.20 -39.18 1.06
C PRO A 45 30.64 -39.58 0.68
N LEU A 46 30.92 -39.67 -0.62
CA LEU A 46 32.29 -39.75 -1.20
C LEU A 46 32.34 -38.70 -2.32
N SER A 47 33.10 -37.59 -2.26
CA SER A 47 34.54 -37.36 -2.09
C SER A 47 35.41 -37.76 -3.30
N ASN A 48 36.03 -36.72 -3.89
CA ASN A 48 37.38 -36.68 -4.52
C ASN A 48 37.53 -37.01 -6.03
N LEU A 49 37.78 -35.94 -6.83
CA LEU A 49 39.02 -35.55 -7.59
C LEU A 49 39.92 -36.66 -8.21
N PRO A 50 40.84 -36.41 -9.21
CA PRO A 50 41.24 -35.18 -9.94
C PRO A 50 41.63 -35.37 -11.46
N THR A 51 42.20 -34.29 -12.04
CA THR A 51 43.31 -34.21 -13.05
C THR A 51 43.08 -34.34 -14.58
N ALA A 52 43.21 -33.18 -15.24
CA ALA A 52 44.06 -32.81 -16.39
C ALA A 52 44.32 -33.79 -17.56
N ILE A 53 44.24 -33.28 -18.81
CA ILE A 53 45.32 -33.26 -19.82
C ILE A 53 44.88 -32.48 -21.08
N GLU A 54 45.83 -31.71 -21.61
CA GLU A 54 45.82 -30.91 -22.84
C GLU A 54 45.74 -31.72 -24.14
N ALA A 55 45.36 -31.04 -25.23
CA ALA A 55 45.96 -31.06 -26.59
C ALA A 55 44.86 -30.81 -27.64
N LEU A 56 44.80 -29.63 -28.27
CA LEU A 56 45.36 -29.35 -29.60
C LEU A 56 45.02 -30.42 -30.65
N PHE A 57 44.14 -30.09 -31.61
CA PHE A 57 44.42 -30.34 -33.02
C PHE A 57 43.55 -29.45 -33.92
N SER A 58 44.25 -28.69 -34.75
CA SER A 58 43.76 -27.94 -35.92
C SER A 58 43.25 -28.90 -36.99
N SER A 59 42.14 -28.58 -37.68
CA SER A 59 42.09 -28.46 -39.15
C SER A 59 40.68 -28.29 -39.75
N LYS A 60 40.59 -27.27 -40.63
CA LYS A 60 39.83 -27.16 -41.89
C LYS A 60 38.32 -27.48 -41.93
N ALA A 61 37.52 -26.44 -42.20
CA ALA A 61 36.47 -26.49 -43.24
C ALA A 61 36.06 -25.07 -43.70
N VAL A 62 35.71 -25.00 -44.98
CA VAL A 62 35.64 -23.87 -45.93
C VAL A 62 34.35 -23.02 -45.79
N PRO A 63 34.34 -21.72 -46.19
CA PRO A 63 33.16 -20.87 -46.15
C PRO A 63 32.22 -21.11 -47.35
N VAL A 64 30.92 -21.16 -47.09
CA VAL A 64 29.89 -21.12 -48.15
C VAL A 64 28.99 -19.92 -47.91
N LYS A 65 29.10 -18.93 -48.81
CA LYS A 65 28.08 -17.91 -49.04
C LYS A 65 26.89 -18.57 -49.72
N LEU A 66 25.69 -18.41 -49.16
CA LEU A 66 24.45 -18.51 -49.93
C LEU A 66 23.64 -17.23 -49.73
N THR A 67 23.46 -16.54 -50.84
CA THR A 67 22.61 -15.38 -51.07
C THR A 67 21.20 -15.82 -51.46
N GLY A 68 20.19 -15.10 -50.97
CA GLY A 68 18.79 -15.11 -51.44
C GLY A 68 17.93 -16.25 -50.87
N SER A 69 16.64 -16.12 -50.61
CA SER A 69 15.67 -15.01 -50.70
C SER A 69 14.33 -15.54 -50.16
N SER A 70 13.46 -14.63 -49.73
CA SER A 70 12.00 -14.78 -49.55
C SER A 70 11.48 -15.64 -48.40
N GLY A 71 10.65 -15.03 -47.55
CA GLY A 71 9.89 -15.71 -46.50
C GLY A 71 9.34 -14.74 -45.46
N SER A 72 8.23 -14.10 -45.79
CA SER A 72 7.47 -13.16 -44.97
C SER A 72 7.05 -13.74 -43.61
N THR A 73 7.43 -13.08 -42.51
CA THR A 73 6.79 -13.24 -41.20
C THR A 73 6.54 -11.88 -40.56
N PHE A 74 5.29 -11.44 -40.67
CA PHE A 74 4.50 -10.78 -39.63
C PHE A 74 5.21 -9.73 -38.76
N ASN A 75 5.25 -8.48 -39.24
CA ASN A 75 5.50 -7.31 -38.41
C ASN A 75 4.27 -7.00 -37.55
N GLY A 76 4.19 -7.59 -36.36
CA GLY A 76 3.41 -7.01 -35.26
C GLY A 76 4.27 -5.94 -34.58
N PRO A 77 3.71 -4.77 -34.18
CA PRO A 77 4.49 -3.78 -33.46
C PRO A 77 4.76 -4.33 -32.05
N PHE A 78 5.96 -4.86 -31.85
CA PHE A 78 6.53 -4.96 -30.51
C PHE A 78 6.76 -3.53 -30.04
N THR A 79 5.75 -2.97 -29.38
CA THR A 79 5.92 -1.76 -28.59
C THR A 79 6.83 -2.12 -27.43
N HIS A 80 8.15 -1.95 -27.65
CA HIS A 80 9.06 -1.76 -26.55
C HIS A 80 8.56 -0.55 -25.78
N SER A 81 7.84 -0.80 -24.69
CA SER A 81 7.52 0.20 -23.69
C SER A 81 8.84 0.84 -23.30
N HIS A 82 9.10 2.01 -23.85
CA HIS A 82 10.21 2.86 -23.44
C HIS A 82 9.99 3.17 -21.97
N GLY A 83 10.65 2.40 -21.10
CA GLY A 83 10.93 2.80 -19.74
C GLY A 83 11.80 4.04 -19.83
N LYS A 84 11.14 5.19 -19.91
CA LYS A 84 11.75 6.51 -20.01
C LYS A 84 12.64 6.70 -18.79
N MET A 85 13.92 6.98 -19.04
CA MET A 85 14.92 7.12 -17.98
C MET A 85 14.45 8.15 -16.96
N ILE A 86 14.28 7.71 -15.72
CA ILE A 86 14.24 8.60 -14.56
C ILE A 86 15.62 9.27 -14.52
N ALA A 87 15.67 10.60 -14.57
CA ALA A 87 16.92 11.34 -14.46
C ALA A 87 17.73 10.81 -13.26
N ALA A 88 18.99 10.44 -13.51
CA ALA A 88 19.91 10.01 -12.46
C ALA A 88 20.02 11.14 -11.41
N GLY A 89 19.35 10.97 -10.27
CA GLY A 89 19.23 12.01 -9.23
C GLY A 89 17.79 12.34 -8.78
N ALA A 90 16.75 11.78 -9.41
CA ALA A 90 15.38 11.98 -8.94
C ALA A 90 15.08 11.11 -7.72
N LYS A 91 14.69 11.74 -6.60
CA LYS A 91 14.31 11.06 -5.34
C LYS A 91 12.87 10.54 -5.34
N ILE A 92 12.20 10.55 -6.48
CA ILE A 92 10.81 10.09 -6.60
C ILE A 92 10.81 8.68 -7.18
N LEU A 93 10.20 7.74 -6.46
CA LEU A 93 9.91 6.40 -6.95
C LEU A 93 8.42 6.12 -6.81
N LYS A 94 7.67 6.23 -7.91
CA LYS A 94 6.25 5.89 -7.91
C LYS A 94 6.03 4.38 -7.94
N PRO A 95 5.13 3.84 -7.10
CA PRO A 95 4.72 2.44 -7.21
C PRO A 95 3.98 2.24 -8.54
N GLY A 96 4.59 1.47 -9.45
CA GLY A 96 4.04 1.19 -10.78
C GLY A 96 4.60 2.03 -11.93
N GLY A 97 5.68 2.80 -11.71
CA GLY A 97 6.42 3.45 -12.79
C GLY A 97 5.66 4.57 -13.52
N ALA A 98 4.61 5.11 -12.91
CA ALA A 98 3.88 6.26 -13.46
C ALA A 98 4.78 7.51 -13.53
N GLU A 99 4.51 8.41 -14.48
CA GLU A 99 5.26 9.66 -14.62
C GLU A 99 5.02 10.58 -13.40
N PRO A 100 6.07 11.27 -12.88
CA PRO A 100 5.96 12.21 -11.77
C PRO A 100 5.17 13.46 -12.15
N ASP A 101 4.41 13.99 -11.20
CA ASP A 101 3.67 15.25 -11.37
C ASP A 101 4.61 16.46 -11.27
N ALA A 102 4.26 17.60 -11.86
CA ALA A 102 5.08 18.81 -11.84
C ALA A 102 5.38 19.27 -10.40
N PHE A 103 4.39 19.15 -9.51
CA PHE A 103 4.56 19.44 -8.09
C PHE A 103 5.55 18.49 -7.41
N GLU A 104 5.47 17.19 -7.70
CA GLU A 104 6.40 16.20 -7.15
C GLU A 104 7.82 16.47 -7.61
N VAL A 105 8.02 16.79 -8.90
CA VAL A 105 9.33 17.15 -9.46
C VAL A 105 9.95 18.32 -8.69
N SER A 106 9.18 19.35 -8.34
CA SER A 106 9.67 20.49 -7.54
C SER A 106 10.17 20.05 -6.15
N ILE A 107 9.49 19.11 -5.50
CA ILE A 107 9.89 18.56 -4.20
C ILE A 107 11.15 17.68 -4.34
N SER A 108 11.25 16.92 -5.42
CA SER A 108 12.46 16.13 -5.70
C SER A 108 13.68 17.03 -5.91
N GLN A 109 13.53 18.12 -6.65
CA GLN A 109 14.59 19.10 -6.86
C GLN A 109 15.03 19.71 -5.52
N ALA A 110 14.07 20.14 -4.69
CA ALA A 110 14.37 20.67 -3.36
C ALA A 110 15.13 19.64 -2.48
N LEU A 111 14.72 18.37 -2.48
CA LEU A 111 15.42 17.32 -1.72
C LEU A 111 16.82 17.00 -2.27
N MET A 112 17.05 17.20 -3.57
CA MET A 112 18.36 17.05 -4.20
C MET A 112 19.29 18.21 -3.84
N GLU A 113 18.79 19.45 -3.86
CA GLU A 113 19.53 20.63 -3.40
C GLU A 113 19.96 20.50 -1.93
N LEU A 114 19.08 19.99 -1.07
CA LEU A 114 19.41 19.78 0.34
C LEU A 114 20.51 18.72 0.53
N GLU A 115 20.59 17.72 -0.35
CA GLU A 115 21.67 16.73 -0.30
C GLU A 115 23.03 17.31 -0.68
N MET A 116 23.07 18.26 -1.62
CA MET A 116 24.34 18.88 -2.02
C MET A 116 24.88 19.83 -0.97
N ASN A 117 23.99 20.53 -0.25
CA ASN A 117 24.35 21.69 0.56
C ASN A 117 24.42 21.44 2.07
N SER A 118 24.00 20.27 2.56
CA SER A 118 23.86 20.03 4.01
C SER A 118 24.60 18.79 4.52
N ASP A 119 24.87 18.80 5.82
CA ASP A 119 25.43 17.66 6.57
C ASP A 119 24.51 16.42 6.55
N LEU A 120 23.27 16.56 6.05
CA LEU A 120 22.29 15.49 5.91
C LEU A 120 22.52 14.63 4.66
N LYS A 121 23.56 14.92 3.87
CA LYS A 121 23.92 14.18 2.66
C LYS A 121 24.00 12.67 2.86
N ALA A 122 24.64 12.22 3.94
CA ALA A 122 24.82 10.80 4.20
C ALA A 122 23.48 10.06 4.37
N GLN A 123 22.51 10.71 5.04
CA GLN A 123 21.20 10.14 5.35
C GLN A 123 20.23 10.28 4.17
N LEU A 124 20.32 11.36 3.40
CA LEU A 124 19.41 11.67 2.29
C LEU A 124 19.69 10.87 1.00
N ARG A 125 20.88 10.28 0.84
CA ARG A 125 21.28 9.51 -0.36
C ARG A 125 20.40 8.29 -0.63
N GLU A 126 20.00 7.59 0.43
CA GLU A 126 19.23 6.33 0.32
C GLU A 126 17.72 6.56 0.32
N LEU A 127 17.30 7.78 0.66
CA LEU A 127 15.90 8.10 0.91
C LEU A 127 15.21 8.56 -0.37
N HIS A 128 14.03 8.02 -0.60
CA HIS A 128 13.15 8.42 -1.68
C HIS A 128 11.73 8.68 -1.17
N ILE A 129 10.99 9.46 -1.94
CA ILE A 129 9.59 9.76 -1.73
C ILE A 129 8.77 9.02 -2.78
N THR A 130 7.53 8.67 -2.44
CA THR A 130 6.66 7.98 -3.38
C THR A 130 5.73 8.94 -4.11
N LYS A 131 5.10 9.84 -3.35
CA LYS A 131 4.11 10.80 -3.84
C LYS A 131 4.19 12.09 -3.04
N ALA A 132 3.75 13.19 -3.62
CA ALA A 132 3.51 14.41 -2.86
C ALA A 132 2.20 15.06 -3.28
N LYS A 133 1.51 15.69 -2.33
CA LYS A 133 0.24 16.37 -2.57
C LYS A 133 0.22 17.70 -1.85
N GLU A 134 -0.23 18.73 -2.55
CA GLU A 134 -0.58 20.01 -1.95
C GLU A 134 -2.06 19.99 -1.54
N ILE A 135 -2.36 20.47 -0.33
CA ILE A 135 -3.73 20.65 0.16
C ILE A 135 -3.91 22.10 0.59
N GLU A 136 -4.98 22.71 0.11
CA GLU A 136 -5.40 24.05 0.55
C GLU A 136 -6.30 23.96 1.79
N LEU A 137 -5.93 24.65 2.86
CA LEU A 137 -6.56 24.63 4.17
C LEU A 137 -6.85 26.06 4.63
N ASN A 138 -8.11 26.50 4.61
CA ASN A 138 -8.53 27.81 5.16
C ASN A 138 -7.64 28.99 4.66
N GLY A 139 -7.24 28.96 3.38
CA GLY A 139 -6.34 29.96 2.78
C GLY A 139 -4.84 29.68 2.94
N LYS A 140 -4.43 28.73 3.79
CA LYS A 140 -3.04 28.27 3.95
C LYS A 140 -2.82 26.97 3.17
N LYS A 141 -1.81 26.93 2.31
CA LYS A 141 -1.45 25.69 1.59
C LYS A 141 -0.50 24.85 2.46
N SER A 142 -0.76 23.55 2.55
CA SER A 142 0.05 22.58 3.28
C SER A 142 0.48 21.45 2.35
N ILE A 143 1.70 20.96 2.53
CA ILE A 143 2.32 19.95 1.67
C ILE A 143 2.36 18.63 2.43
N ILE A 144 1.85 17.58 1.81
CA ILE A 144 1.93 16.20 2.30
C ILE A 144 2.90 15.43 1.43
N ILE A 145 3.94 14.88 2.06
CA ILE A 145 4.92 14.04 1.39
C ILE A 145 4.70 12.59 1.83
N TYR A 146 4.46 11.71 0.87
CA TYR A 146 4.32 10.29 1.11
C TYR A 146 5.67 9.59 1.06
N VAL A 147 5.96 8.85 2.12
CA VAL A 147 7.21 8.14 2.33
C VAL A 147 6.96 6.63 2.32
N PRO A 148 7.84 5.81 1.71
CA PRO A 148 7.71 4.37 1.81
C PRO A 148 7.90 3.91 3.27
N ILE A 149 7.02 3.04 3.77
CA ILE A 149 7.04 2.56 5.17
C ILE A 149 8.43 2.07 5.63
N PRO A 150 9.22 1.31 4.83
CA PRO A 150 10.55 0.88 5.26
C PRO A 150 11.49 2.02 5.62
N GLN A 151 11.34 3.18 4.97
CA GLN A 151 12.21 4.35 5.14
C GLN A 151 11.69 5.34 6.19
N LEU A 152 10.44 5.20 6.64
CA LEU A 152 9.78 6.12 7.56
C LEU A 152 10.62 6.37 8.84
N LYS A 153 11.17 5.31 9.43
CA LYS A 153 12.03 5.41 10.63
C LYS A 153 13.32 6.19 10.38
N LEU A 154 13.87 6.13 9.17
CA LEU A 154 15.05 6.90 8.80
C LEU A 154 14.69 8.39 8.65
N PHE A 155 13.54 8.68 8.02
CA PHE A 155 13.01 10.03 7.94
C PHE A 155 12.76 10.63 9.33
N GLN A 156 12.18 9.89 10.27
CA GLN A 156 11.92 10.38 11.63
C GLN A 156 13.19 10.91 12.33
N LYS A 157 14.34 10.24 12.16
CA LYS A 157 15.61 10.70 12.75
C LYS A 157 16.03 12.10 12.28
N ILE A 158 15.69 12.45 11.04
CA ILE A 158 16.12 13.69 10.38
C ILE A 158 14.97 14.70 10.20
N GLN A 159 13.74 14.29 10.52
CA GLN A 159 12.51 14.99 10.17
C GLN A 159 12.46 16.40 10.77
N THR A 160 12.92 16.61 12.00
CA THR A 160 12.93 17.94 12.63
C THR A 160 13.77 18.96 11.87
N ARG A 161 14.89 18.53 11.28
CA ARG A 161 15.78 19.38 10.46
C ARG A 161 15.23 19.52 9.05
N LEU A 162 14.82 18.41 8.43
CA LEU A 162 14.28 18.41 7.07
C LEU A 162 13.03 19.28 6.93
N VAL A 163 12.09 19.21 7.88
CA VAL A 163 10.87 20.03 7.84
C VAL A 163 11.25 21.51 7.84
N ARG A 164 12.18 21.94 8.68
CA ARG A 164 12.61 23.35 8.75
C ARG A 164 13.21 23.83 7.43
N GLU A 165 14.06 23.03 6.80
CA GLU A 165 14.67 23.40 5.52
C GLU A 165 13.67 23.42 4.37
N LEU A 166 12.73 22.47 4.33
CA LEU A 166 11.65 22.47 3.35
C LEU A 166 10.67 23.63 3.57
N GLU A 167 10.33 23.95 4.81
CA GLU A 167 9.45 25.09 5.15
C GLU A 167 10.09 26.42 4.71
N LYS A 168 11.41 26.58 4.85
CA LYS A 168 12.13 27.75 4.31
C LYS A 168 12.03 27.85 2.78
N LYS A 169 12.18 26.74 2.07
CA LYS A 169 12.12 26.68 0.59
C LYS A 169 10.70 26.92 0.05
N PHE A 170 9.68 26.41 0.74
CA PHE A 170 8.28 26.51 0.32
C PHE A 170 7.52 27.65 0.99
N SER A 171 8.15 28.82 1.11
CA SER A 171 7.53 30.07 1.59
C SER A 171 6.78 29.94 2.93
N GLY A 172 7.29 29.14 3.87
CA GLY A 172 6.67 28.92 5.18
C GLY A 172 5.41 28.04 5.18
N LYS A 173 5.09 27.36 4.07
CA LYS A 173 3.99 26.37 4.04
C LYS A 173 4.32 25.18 4.92
N HIS A 174 3.34 24.71 5.70
CA HIS A 174 3.55 23.54 6.57
C HIS A 174 3.78 22.27 5.75
N VAL A 175 4.87 21.56 6.06
CA VAL A 175 5.23 20.30 5.41
C VAL A 175 5.06 19.15 6.40
N VAL A 176 4.33 18.11 6.00
CA VAL A 176 4.06 16.93 6.84
C VAL A 176 4.42 15.66 6.09
N PHE A 177 5.08 14.73 6.77
CA PHE A 177 5.43 13.42 6.24
C PHE A 177 4.39 12.38 6.65
N VAL A 178 3.97 11.55 5.71
CA VAL A 178 3.02 10.46 5.96
C VAL A 178 3.53 9.19 5.31
N GLY A 179 3.55 8.08 6.04
CA GLY A 179 3.85 6.77 5.48
C GLY A 179 2.79 6.32 4.47
N GLU A 180 3.22 5.92 3.27
CA GLU A 180 2.33 5.33 2.26
C GLU A 180 1.86 3.93 2.70
N ARG A 181 0.67 3.86 3.30
CA ARG A 181 0.07 2.63 3.79
C ARG A 181 -1.04 2.13 2.86
N LYS A 182 -1.01 0.83 2.54
CA LYS A 182 -2.04 0.19 1.70
C LYS A 182 -3.10 -0.52 2.55
N ILE A 183 -4.31 0.04 2.57
CA ILE A 183 -5.50 -0.53 3.21
C ILE A 183 -6.03 -1.69 2.35
N LEU A 184 -6.20 -2.88 2.94
CA LEU A 184 -6.90 -3.98 2.28
C LEU A 184 -8.41 -3.91 2.59
N PRO A 185 -9.32 -4.41 1.75
CA PRO A 185 -10.73 -4.51 2.13
C PRO A 185 -10.94 -5.55 3.24
N LYS A 186 -12.01 -5.39 4.04
CA LYS A 186 -12.42 -6.42 5.00
C LYS A 186 -12.92 -7.64 4.21
N PRO A 187 -12.39 -8.85 4.44
CA PRO A 187 -12.94 -10.03 3.80
C PRO A 187 -14.37 -10.22 4.29
N THR A 188 -15.33 -10.17 3.37
CA THR A 188 -16.74 -10.50 3.61
C THR A 188 -17.07 -11.86 2.97
N ARG A 189 -18.15 -12.50 3.40
CA ARG A 189 -18.59 -13.79 2.83
C ARG A 189 -18.80 -13.75 1.30
N LYS A 190 -19.12 -12.57 0.76
CA LYS A 190 -19.39 -12.33 -0.68
C LYS A 190 -18.16 -11.90 -1.49
N THR A 191 -16.95 -11.96 -0.91
CA THR A 191 -15.75 -11.48 -1.61
C THR A 191 -15.42 -12.39 -2.78
N ARG A 192 -15.49 -11.85 -4.02
CA ARG A 192 -15.29 -12.60 -5.28
C ARG A 192 -13.93 -13.30 -5.34
N THR A 193 -12.90 -12.65 -4.82
CA THR A 193 -11.55 -13.22 -4.72
C THR A 193 -11.27 -13.58 -3.27
N GLN A 194 -11.35 -14.87 -2.95
CA GLN A 194 -10.90 -15.35 -1.65
C GLN A 194 -9.37 -15.22 -1.57
N ASN A 195 -8.90 -14.33 -0.71
CA ASN A 195 -7.48 -14.23 -0.42
C ASN A 195 -7.03 -15.52 0.26
N LYS A 196 -6.08 -16.24 -0.36
CA LYS A 196 -5.50 -17.47 0.20
C LYS A 196 -4.86 -17.24 1.58
N GLN A 197 -4.35 -16.03 1.81
CA GLN A 197 -3.72 -15.62 3.05
C GLN A 197 -4.64 -14.75 3.92
N LYS A 198 -4.48 -14.88 5.24
CA LYS A 198 -5.16 -14.02 6.22
C LYS A 198 -4.72 -12.56 6.05
N ARG A 199 -5.67 -11.63 6.15
CA ARG A 199 -5.38 -10.19 6.13
C ARG A 199 -4.47 -9.82 7.33
N PRO A 200 -3.31 -9.19 7.11
CA PRO A 200 -2.47 -8.70 8.20
C PRO A 200 -3.14 -7.53 8.93
N ARG A 201 -2.97 -7.48 10.26
CA ARG A 201 -3.56 -6.45 11.13
C ARG A 201 -3.08 -5.04 10.80
N SER A 202 -1.81 -4.88 10.43
CA SER A 202 -1.21 -3.61 10.00
C SER A 202 -1.90 -2.98 8.78
N ARG A 203 -2.60 -3.79 7.97
CA ARG A 203 -3.34 -3.31 6.78
C ARG A 203 -4.83 -3.19 7.04
N THR A 204 -5.23 -3.09 8.31
CA THR A 204 -6.60 -2.77 8.73
C THR A 204 -6.88 -1.28 8.59
N LEU A 205 -8.12 -0.88 8.29
CA LEU A 205 -8.49 0.54 8.18
C LEU A 205 -8.20 1.27 9.49
N THR A 206 -8.59 0.67 10.61
CA THR A 206 -8.37 1.23 11.95
C THR A 206 -6.89 1.39 12.26
N ALA A 207 -6.08 0.33 12.10
CA ALA A 207 -4.64 0.42 12.38
C ALA A 207 -3.93 1.44 11.48
N VAL A 208 -4.31 1.52 10.19
CA VAL A 208 -3.73 2.52 9.29
C VAL A 208 -4.09 3.94 9.71
N TYR A 209 -5.33 4.18 10.18
CA TYR A 209 -5.73 5.51 10.64
C TYR A 209 -5.02 5.92 11.93
N ASP A 210 -4.82 4.98 12.86
CA ASP A 210 -4.04 5.23 14.07
C ASP A 210 -2.58 5.58 13.71
N SER A 211 -1.95 4.80 12.83
CA SER A 211 -0.58 5.09 12.39
C SER A 211 -0.45 6.38 11.54
N ILE A 212 -1.49 6.80 10.82
CA ILE A 212 -1.47 8.11 10.14
C ILE A 212 -1.49 9.23 11.17
N LEU A 213 -2.26 9.11 12.26
CA LEU A 213 -2.26 10.12 13.32
C LEU A 213 -0.87 10.27 13.94
N GLU A 214 -0.21 9.15 14.24
CA GLU A 214 1.15 9.13 14.79
C GLU A 214 2.16 9.82 13.87
N ASP A 215 2.12 9.56 12.56
CA ASP A 215 3.02 10.21 11.61
C ASP A 215 2.82 11.72 11.52
N LEU A 216 1.56 12.18 11.57
CA LEU A 216 1.23 13.60 11.42
C LEU A 216 1.77 14.44 12.58
N VAL A 217 1.76 13.89 13.80
CA VAL A 217 2.09 14.66 15.02
C VAL A 217 3.57 14.60 15.40
N PHE A 218 4.40 13.83 14.69
CA PHE A 218 5.83 13.79 14.92
C PHE A 218 6.44 15.21 14.79
N PRO A 219 7.22 15.71 15.76
CA PRO A 219 7.95 14.97 16.81
C PRO A 219 7.20 14.64 18.11
N ALA A 220 5.97 15.13 18.32
CA ALA A 220 5.24 14.82 19.56
C ALA A 220 4.71 13.40 19.54
N GLU A 221 4.65 12.83 20.73
CA GLU A 221 4.02 11.55 20.95
C GLU A 221 2.60 11.76 21.45
N ILE A 222 1.72 10.83 21.07
CA ILE A 222 0.33 10.83 21.53
C ILE A 222 0.29 10.17 22.90
N VAL A 223 -0.05 10.94 23.93
CA VAL A 223 -0.19 10.46 25.31
C VAL A 223 -1.49 9.68 25.49
N GLY A 224 -2.55 10.11 24.80
CA GLY A 224 -3.85 9.50 24.93
C GLY A 224 -4.80 9.85 23.79
N LYS A 225 -5.83 9.03 23.63
CA LYS A 225 -6.86 9.21 22.61
C LYS A 225 -8.22 8.95 23.23
N ARG A 226 -9.13 9.92 23.11
CA ARG A 226 -10.52 9.82 23.55
C ARG A 226 -11.43 10.02 22.35
N ILE A 227 -12.51 9.26 22.28
CA ILE A 227 -13.52 9.41 21.23
C ILE A 227 -14.79 9.89 21.93
N ARG A 228 -15.21 11.11 21.60
CA ARG A 228 -16.49 11.66 22.04
C ARG A 228 -17.51 11.40 20.94
N VAL A 229 -18.61 10.73 21.29
CA VAL A 229 -19.77 10.57 20.41
C VAL A 229 -20.76 11.68 20.75
N LYS A 230 -21.18 12.47 19.76
CA LYS A 230 -22.21 13.50 19.92
C LYS A 230 -23.61 12.87 19.86
N LEU A 231 -24.63 13.64 20.24
CA LEU A 231 -26.03 13.22 20.13
C LEU A 231 -26.43 12.91 18.68
N ASP A 232 -25.84 13.61 17.71
CA ASP A 232 -26.06 13.38 16.27
C ASP A 232 -25.41 12.07 15.76
N GLY A 233 -24.73 11.31 16.62
CA GLY A 233 -23.97 10.10 16.27
C GLY A 233 -22.59 10.37 15.65
N SER A 234 -22.24 11.64 15.38
CA SER A 234 -20.91 12.02 14.91
C SER A 234 -19.84 11.77 15.97
N GLN A 235 -18.67 11.31 15.53
CA GLN A 235 -17.55 11.00 16.42
C GLN A 235 -16.47 12.08 16.29
N LEU A 236 -16.10 12.68 17.41
CA LEU A 236 -14.94 13.56 17.53
C LEU A 236 -13.81 12.83 18.24
N ILE A 237 -12.65 12.76 17.61
CA ILE A 237 -11.47 12.16 18.20
C ILE A 237 -10.66 13.28 18.89
N LYS A 238 -10.59 13.24 20.22
CA LYS A 238 -9.74 14.09 21.03
C LYS A 238 -8.40 13.39 21.26
N VAL A 239 -7.33 13.94 20.69
CA VAL A 239 -5.97 13.40 20.80
C VAL A 239 -5.19 14.27 21.78
N HIS A 240 -4.66 13.63 22.81
CA HIS A 240 -3.81 14.28 23.81
C HIS A 240 -2.35 14.18 23.36
N LEU A 241 -1.70 15.31 23.17
CA LEU A 241 -0.29 15.40 22.80
C LEU A 241 0.58 15.66 24.04
N ASP A 242 1.85 15.28 23.98
CA ASP A 242 2.79 15.60 25.04
C ASP A 242 3.00 17.12 25.20
N LYS A 243 2.98 17.59 26.45
CA LYS A 243 3.11 19.01 26.81
C LYS A 243 4.52 19.54 26.56
N ASN A 244 5.54 18.68 26.64
CA ASN A 244 6.94 19.08 26.44
C ASN A 244 7.20 19.68 25.03
N GLN A 245 6.41 19.27 24.05
CA GLN A 245 6.58 19.70 22.66
C GLN A 245 5.56 20.75 22.21
N GLN A 246 4.77 21.30 23.14
CA GLN A 246 3.71 22.25 22.85
C GLN A 246 4.20 23.44 21.99
N THR A 247 5.33 24.05 22.35
CA THR A 247 5.89 25.22 21.65
C THR A 247 6.18 24.97 20.16
N ASN A 248 6.58 23.75 19.81
CA ASN A 248 6.97 23.39 18.43
C ASN A 248 5.78 22.99 17.56
N ILE A 249 4.66 22.57 18.15
CA ILE A 249 3.59 21.86 17.44
C ILE A 249 2.28 22.63 17.46
N GLU A 250 2.07 23.47 18.47
CA GLU A 250 0.85 24.26 18.65
C GLU A 250 0.44 25.03 17.39
N HIS A 251 1.40 25.66 16.71
CA HIS A 251 1.14 26.40 15.47
C HIS A 251 0.76 25.54 14.26
N LYS A 252 0.91 24.21 14.32
CA LYS A 252 0.57 23.25 13.25
C LYS A 252 -0.70 22.43 13.53
N VAL A 253 -1.25 22.50 14.73
CA VAL A 253 -2.40 21.69 15.18
C VAL A 253 -3.60 21.77 14.22
N ASP A 254 -3.96 22.98 13.77
CA ASP A 254 -5.08 23.19 12.85
C ASP A 254 -4.85 22.53 11.49
N THR A 255 -3.60 22.53 11.03
CA THR A 255 -3.24 21.86 9.78
C THR A 255 -3.34 20.35 9.89
N PHE A 256 -2.90 19.76 11.01
CA PHE A 256 -3.01 18.32 11.23
C PHE A 256 -4.47 17.86 11.25
N ALA A 257 -5.34 18.62 11.92
CA ALA A 257 -6.76 18.29 12.00
C ALA A 257 -7.39 18.27 10.60
N SER A 258 -7.05 19.27 9.79
CA SER A 258 -7.60 19.40 8.45
C SER A 258 -7.02 18.39 7.47
N VAL A 259 -5.71 18.13 7.52
CA VAL A 259 -5.04 17.08 6.74
C VAL A 259 -5.65 15.71 7.06
N TYR A 260 -5.81 15.39 8.33
CA TYR A 260 -6.39 14.11 8.74
C TYR A 260 -7.86 13.97 8.27
N LYS A 261 -8.64 15.06 8.35
CA LYS A 261 -10.01 15.09 7.83
C LYS A 261 -10.06 14.86 6.32
N LYS A 262 -9.11 15.42 5.55
CA LYS A 262 -9.03 15.18 4.09
C LYS A 262 -8.61 13.75 3.74
N LEU A 263 -7.70 13.15 4.51
CA LEU A 263 -7.22 11.79 4.25
C LEU A 263 -8.22 10.71 4.67
N THR A 264 -8.93 10.90 5.80
CA THR A 264 -9.73 9.85 6.43
C THR A 264 -11.23 10.15 6.48
N GLY A 265 -11.62 11.42 6.33
CA GLY A 265 -13.01 11.86 6.53
C GLY A 265 -13.43 11.96 8.00
N ARG A 266 -12.52 11.73 8.96
CA ARG A 266 -12.81 11.78 10.40
C ARG A 266 -12.34 13.09 11.00
N GLU A 267 -13.12 13.61 11.96
CA GLU A 267 -12.80 14.85 12.66
C GLU A 267 -11.92 14.57 13.89
N VAL A 268 -10.88 15.37 14.05
CA VAL A 268 -9.90 15.29 15.14
C VAL A 268 -9.71 16.66 15.76
N SER A 269 -9.60 16.70 17.07
CA SER A 269 -9.15 17.86 17.85
C SER A 269 -7.95 17.45 18.69
N PHE A 270 -6.89 18.25 18.67
CA PHE A 270 -5.70 18.02 19.49
C PHE A 270 -5.77 18.88 20.75
N GLU A 271 -5.43 18.30 21.89
CA GLU A 271 -5.46 18.94 23.21
C GLU A 271 -4.11 18.67 23.91
N PHE A 272 -3.64 19.62 24.72
CA PHE A 272 -2.50 19.44 25.61
C PHE A 272 -3.02 19.25 27.02
N PRO A 273 -2.93 18.05 27.63
CA PRO A 273 -3.41 17.83 28.98
C PRO A 273 -2.53 18.59 29.98
N GLU A 274 -3.17 19.16 31.00
CA GLU A 274 -2.44 19.65 32.17
C GLU A 274 -2.04 18.46 33.05
N PRO A 275 -0.81 18.46 33.60
CA PRO A 275 -0.42 17.45 34.58
C PRO A 275 -1.34 17.58 35.79
N TYR A 276 -1.93 16.47 36.23
CA TYR A 276 -2.66 16.41 37.48
C TYR A 276 -1.66 16.67 38.62
N LEU A 277 -1.76 17.85 39.25
CA LEU A 277 -1.00 18.22 40.45
C LEU A 277 -1.53 17.48 41.68
#